data_AF-Q2LUF6-F1
#
_entry.id   AF-Q2LUF6-F1
#
_cell.length_a   1.000
_cell.length_b   1.000
_cell.length_c   1.000
_cell.angle_alpha   90.00
_cell.angle_beta   90.00
_cell.angle_gamma   90.00
#
_symmetry.space_group_name_H-M   'P 1'
#
loop_
_entity.id
_entity.type
_entity.pdbx_description
1 polymer ?
#
loop_
_entity_poly.entity_id
_entity_poly.type
_entity_poly.pdbx_seq_one_letter_code
_entity_poly.pdbx_strand_id
1 'polypeptide(L)'
;MCRLLGITNFEFSKHQQIVLNFCELARSGMVMKGDPPGHADGWGVAFYQNGELEVYKSGGNLLEETDQALELLSKTRECPVVILHLRKSAWKNTTSFRHAHPFRYGNVAFAHNGTVYDYKELIPDITPSVLRKDALDTEVFFHHFMRNPSPELGKAFLHTVSLIKSLCRYSALNCLFSDGLKLFAYRDYSREPAYYSLFKAFSGNSCFISSQTLDKITCWELMKKEEFLVV
;
A
#
# COMPACT_ATOMS: atom_id res chain seq x y z
N MET A 1 10.83 -6.79 1.12
CA MET A 1 9.61 -6.10 1.59
C MET A 1 9.53 -4.68 1.07
N CYS A 2 8.34 -4.07 1.09
CA CYS A 2 7.88 -3.05 0.15
C CYS A 2 8.07 -1.58 0.61
N ARG A 3 7.67 -0.64 -0.25
CA ARG A 3 7.47 0.79 0.09
C ARG A 3 6.08 1.25 -0.33
N LEU A 4 5.48 2.11 0.49
CA LEU A 4 4.13 2.65 0.33
C LEU A 4 4.21 4.17 0.18
N LEU A 5 3.35 4.72 -0.69
CA LEU A 5 3.03 6.14 -0.76
C LEU A 5 1.52 6.29 -0.93
N GLY A 6 0.90 7.15 -0.13
CA GLY A 6 -0.47 7.63 -0.29
C GLY A 6 -0.48 9.15 -0.33
N ILE A 7 -1.27 9.73 -1.22
CA ILE A 7 -1.46 11.17 -1.35
C ILE A 7 -2.95 11.47 -1.47
N THR A 8 -3.48 12.35 -0.62
CA THR A 8 -4.84 12.89 -0.76
C THR A 8 -4.82 14.23 -1.49
N ASN A 9 -5.93 14.58 -2.14
CA ASN A 9 -6.07 15.78 -2.96
C ASN A 9 -4.91 15.92 -3.94
N PHE A 10 -4.60 14.84 -4.65
CA PHE A 10 -3.45 14.78 -5.53
C PHE A 10 -3.61 15.77 -6.69
N GLU A 11 -2.59 16.59 -6.93
CA GLU A 11 -2.43 17.39 -8.13
C GLU A 11 -1.01 17.18 -8.67
N PHE A 12 -0.89 16.75 -9.92
CA PHE A 12 0.40 16.38 -10.53
C PHE A 12 1.39 17.54 -10.53
N SER A 13 0.94 18.75 -10.85
CA SER A 13 1.75 19.98 -10.88
C SER A 13 2.46 20.26 -9.54
N LYS A 14 1.78 19.95 -8.42
CA LYS A 14 2.25 20.18 -7.05
C LYS A 14 3.04 18.99 -6.50
N HIS A 15 2.63 17.77 -6.82
CA HIS A 15 3.11 16.56 -6.15
C HIS A 15 4.08 15.71 -6.96
N GLN A 16 4.36 16.06 -8.22
CA GLN A 16 5.30 15.31 -9.07
C GLN A 16 6.66 15.07 -8.39
N GLN A 17 7.19 16.02 -7.62
CA GLN A 17 8.49 15.83 -6.96
C GLN A 17 8.42 14.79 -5.84
N ILE A 18 7.31 14.75 -5.07
CA ILE A 18 7.07 13.71 -4.07
C ILE A 18 6.99 12.33 -4.74
N VAL A 19 6.29 12.24 -5.88
CA VAL A 19 6.19 11.00 -6.66
C VAL A 19 7.57 10.55 -7.15
N LEU A 20 8.35 11.46 -7.76
CA LEU A 20 9.72 11.18 -8.22
C LEU A 20 10.62 10.70 -7.08
N ASN A 21 10.60 11.39 -5.95
CA ASN A 21 11.39 11.00 -4.78
C ASN A 21 10.97 9.62 -4.24
N PHE A 22 9.68 9.26 -4.36
CA PHE A 22 9.22 7.92 -4.04
C PHE A 22 9.69 6.88 -5.06
N CYS A 23 9.67 7.18 -6.36
CA CYS A 23 10.20 6.30 -7.40
C CYS A 23 11.69 5.97 -7.16
N GLU A 24 12.49 6.94 -6.69
CA GLU A 24 13.89 6.72 -6.31
C GLU A 24 14.08 5.69 -5.17
N LEU A 25 13.05 5.42 -4.38
CA LEU A 25 13.09 4.36 -3.38
C LEU A 25 13.12 2.96 -4.00
N ALA A 26 12.78 2.80 -5.28
CA ALA A 26 12.95 1.53 -5.99
C ALA A 26 14.44 1.14 -6.08
N ARG A 27 15.34 2.14 -6.09
CA ARG A 27 16.80 1.95 -6.02
C ARG A 27 17.32 1.98 -4.58
N SER A 28 16.93 3.00 -3.83
CA SER A 28 17.58 3.41 -2.58
C SER A 28 16.78 3.14 -1.31
N GLY A 29 15.54 2.67 -1.44
CA GLY A 29 14.67 2.38 -0.32
C GLY A 29 15.29 1.33 0.58
N MET A 30 15.19 1.53 1.91
CA MET A 30 15.75 0.58 2.87
C MET A 30 15.18 -0.83 2.61
N VAL A 31 16.03 -1.83 2.80
CA VAL A 31 15.74 -3.25 2.64
C VAL A 31 16.01 -3.97 3.96
N MET A 32 15.47 -5.19 4.13
CA MET A 32 15.82 -5.99 5.30
C MET A 32 17.30 -6.40 5.24
N LYS A 33 17.90 -6.66 6.41
CA LYS A 33 19.26 -7.16 6.47
C LYS A 33 19.36 -8.50 5.71
N GLY A 34 20.26 -8.56 4.73
CA GLY A 34 20.48 -9.75 3.89
C GLY A 34 19.68 -9.77 2.58
N ASP A 35 18.72 -8.85 2.40
CA ASP A 35 18.05 -8.68 1.11
C ASP A 35 18.96 -7.93 0.11
N PRO A 36 18.84 -8.20 -1.20
CA PRO A 36 19.51 -7.39 -2.21
C PRO A 36 18.96 -5.95 -2.18
N PRO A 37 19.74 -4.94 -2.61
CA PRO A 37 19.29 -3.55 -2.63
C PRO A 37 18.08 -3.35 -3.54
N GLY A 38 17.28 -2.33 -3.25
CA GLY A 38 16.15 -1.92 -4.07
C GLY A 38 14.89 -2.78 -3.96
N HIS A 39 13.85 -2.33 -4.66
CA HIS A 39 12.48 -2.86 -4.68
C HIS A 39 12.05 -3.11 -6.13
N ALA A 40 12.52 -4.22 -6.69
CA ALA A 40 12.40 -4.54 -8.11
C ALA A 40 11.40 -5.67 -8.43
N ASP A 41 10.59 -6.12 -7.45
CA ASP A 41 9.70 -7.27 -7.62
C ASP A 41 8.28 -6.87 -8.06
N GLY A 42 8.17 -5.73 -8.76
CA GLY A 42 6.93 -5.13 -9.22
C GLY A 42 6.61 -3.77 -8.61
N TRP A 43 5.65 -3.08 -9.20
CA TRP A 43 5.09 -1.85 -8.68
C TRP A 43 3.63 -1.72 -9.09
N GLY A 44 2.93 -0.77 -8.49
CA GLY A 44 1.63 -0.38 -8.95
C GLY A 44 1.18 0.96 -8.40
N VAL A 45 0.15 1.49 -9.05
CA VAL A 45 -0.52 2.73 -8.69
C VAL A 45 -2.03 2.52 -8.73
N ALA A 46 -2.71 3.02 -7.71
CA ALA A 46 -4.15 3.18 -7.68
C ALA A 46 -4.49 4.66 -7.60
N PHE A 47 -5.48 5.10 -8.36
CA PHE A 47 -6.01 6.46 -8.32
C PHE A 47 -7.50 6.45 -8.70
N TYR A 48 -8.18 7.59 -8.52
CA TYR A 48 -9.62 7.67 -8.77
C TYR A 48 -9.92 8.70 -9.86
N GLN A 49 -10.64 8.29 -10.89
CA GLN A 49 -11.07 9.16 -11.99
C GLN A 49 -12.58 9.03 -12.18
N ASN A 50 -13.29 10.16 -12.19
CA ASN A 50 -14.75 10.21 -12.31
C ASN A 50 -15.48 9.34 -11.26
N GLY A 51 -14.91 9.23 -10.05
CA GLY A 51 -15.46 8.42 -8.95
C GLY A 51 -15.09 6.93 -9.00
N GLU A 52 -14.46 6.47 -10.08
CA GLU A 52 -14.05 5.08 -10.27
C GLU A 52 -12.57 4.88 -9.97
N LEU A 53 -12.27 3.76 -9.31
CA LEU A 53 -10.92 3.31 -9.04
C LEU A 53 -10.26 2.84 -10.35
N GLU A 54 -9.06 3.31 -10.61
CA GLU A 54 -8.15 2.81 -11.63
C GLU A 54 -6.92 2.20 -10.97
N VAL A 55 -6.48 1.02 -11.46
CA VAL A 55 -5.31 0.32 -10.92
C VAL A 55 -4.41 -0.14 -12.05
N TYR A 56 -3.18 0.36 -12.04
CA TYR A 56 -2.12 -0.10 -12.93
C TYR A 56 -1.04 -0.84 -12.13
N LYS A 57 -0.55 -1.96 -12.67
CA LYS A 57 0.46 -2.80 -12.03
C LYS A 57 1.44 -3.38 -13.03
N SER A 58 2.69 -3.48 -12.63
CA SER A 58 3.74 -4.17 -13.37
C SER A 58 4.46 -5.18 -12.48
N GLY A 59 4.97 -6.25 -13.12
CA GLY A 59 5.93 -7.16 -12.50
C GLY A 59 7.38 -6.68 -12.63
N GLY A 60 7.62 -5.63 -13.41
CA GLY A 60 8.94 -5.04 -13.66
C GLY A 60 9.43 -4.12 -12.54
N ASN A 61 10.64 -3.61 -12.71
CA ASN A 61 11.25 -2.65 -11.80
C ASN A 61 10.77 -1.24 -12.14
N LEU A 62 10.21 -0.50 -11.18
CA LEU A 62 9.74 0.86 -11.42
C LEU A 62 10.84 1.80 -11.94
N LEU A 63 12.12 1.59 -11.60
CA LEU A 63 13.20 2.43 -12.13
C LEU A 63 13.26 2.44 -13.66
N GLU A 64 12.92 1.32 -14.29
CA GLU A 64 12.91 1.15 -15.75
C GLU A 64 11.57 1.61 -16.37
N GLU A 65 10.55 1.82 -15.52
CA GLU A 65 9.17 2.08 -15.93
C GLU A 65 8.61 3.37 -15.28
N THR A 66 9.48 4.25 -14.76
CA THR A 66 9.07 5.46 -14.03
C THR A 66 8.27 6.39 -14.93
N ASP A 67 8.63 6.48 -16.21
CA ASP A 67 7.89 7.27 -17.20
C ASP A 67 6.44 6.80 -17.34
N GLN A 68 6.16 5.50 -17.21
CA GLN A 68 4.79 4.98 -17.28
C GLN A 68 3.96 5.45 -16.08
N ALA A 69 4.53 5.41 -14.87
CA ALA A 69 3.86 5.90 -13.68
C ALA A 69 3.59 7.41 -13.75
N LEU A 70 4.57 8.19 -14.21
CA LEU A 70 4.43 9.64 -14.38
C LEU A 70 3.44 10.00 -15.49
N GLU A 71 3.43 9.27 -16.60
CA GLU A 71 2.49 9.49 -17.69
C GLU A 71 1.04 9.25 -17.22
N LEU A 72 0.79 8.17 -16.48
CA LEU A 72 -0.53 7.88 -15.90
C LEU A 72 -1.00 9.01 -14.97
N LEU A 73 -0.13 9.45 -14.06
CA LEU A 73 -0.46 10.48 -13.08
C LEU A 73 -0.60 11.87 -13.72
N SER A 74 0.23 12.19 -14.72
CA SER A 74 0.15 13.46 -15.44
C SER A 74 -1.13 13.57 -16.29
N LYS A 75 -1.57 12.47 -16.92
CA LYS A 75 -2.85 12.39 -17.64
C LYS A 75 -4.04 12.56 -16.71
N THR A 76 -3.93 12.06 -15.48
CA THR A 76 -4.97 12.21 -14.45
C THR A 76 -5.12 13.68 -14.01
N ARG A 77 -4.02 14.44 -14.02
CA ARG A 77 -3.89 15.85 -13.55
C ARG A 77 -4.18 16.02 -12.07
N GLU A 78 -5.39 15.70 -11.64
CA GLU A 78 -5.84 15.76 -10.25
C GLU A 78 -6.75 14.59 -9.91
N CYS A 79 -6.69 14.11 -8.67
CA CYS A 79 -7.63 13.12 -8.15
C CYS A 79 -7.69 13.12 -6.62
N PRO A 80 -8.77 12.59 -6.01
CA PRO A 80 -8.95 12.61 -4.56
C PRO A 80 -7.84 11.85 -3.81
N VAL A 81 -7.43 10.69 -4.33
CA VAL A 81 -6.45 9.82 -3.67
C VAL A 81 -5.58 9.13 -4.71
N VAL A 82 -4.29 9.05 -4.42
CA VAL A 82 -3.30 8.23 -5.12
C VAL A 82 -2.63 7.30 -4.12
N ILE A 83 -2.47 6.01 -4.45
CA ILE A 83 -1.66 5.04 -3.70
C ILE A 83 -0.63 4.41 -4.63
N LEU A 84 0.66 4.61 -4.37
CA LEU A 84 1.77 3.94 -5.05
C LEU A 84 2.40 2.90 -4.14
N HIS A 85 2.88 1.81 -4.76
CA HIS A 85 3.54 0.74 -4.05
C HIS A 85 4.74 0.21 -4.84
N LEU A 86 5.89 0.09 -4.16
CA LEU A 86 7.07 -0.60 -4.67
C LEU A 86 7.18 -1.96 -3.99
N ARG A 87 7.26 -3.02 -4.78
CA ARG A 87 7.21 -4.38 -4.27
C ARG A 87 8.61 -4.95 -4.10
N LYS A 88 8.78 -5.65 -2.99
CA LYS A 88 9.87 -6.59 -2.78
C LYS A 88 9.34 -7.78 -2.00
N SER A 89 9.20 -8.90 -2.69
CA SER A 89 8.39 -10.01 -2.21
C SER A 89 9.06 -10.77 -1.07
N ALA A 90 8.26 -11.24 -0.12
CA ALA A 90 8.69 -12.26 0.85
C ALA A 90 8.53 -13.69 0.29
N TRP A 91 7.84 -13.83 -0.84
CA TRP A 91 7.47 -15.11 -1.45
C TRP A 91 8.24 -15.36 -2.74
N LYS A 92 8.85 -16.54 -2.87
CA LYS A 92 9.63 -16.94 -4.06
C LYS A 92 8.74 -17.04 -5.30
N ASN A 93 9.27 -16.67 -6.46
CA ASN A 93 8.61 -16.80 -7.78
C ASN A 93 7.26 -16.06 -7.89
N THR A 94 7.16 -14.88 -7.27
CA THR A 94 5.93 -14.09 -7.29
C THR A 94 6.10 -12.74 -7.97
N THR A 95 7.22 -12.48 -8.64
CA THR A 95 7.47 -11.24 -9.40
C THR A 95 6.54 -11.18 -10.62
N SER A 96 5.38 -10.56 -10.44
CA SER A 96 4.34 -10.44 -11.46
C SER A 96 3.33 -9.35 -11.08
N PHE A 97 2.66 -8.77 -12.08
CA PHE A 97 1.58 -7.81 -11.86
C PHE A 97 0.43 -8.40 -11.00
N ARG A 98 0.25 -9.73 -11.04
CA ARG A 98 -0.78 -10.48 -10.31
C ARG A 98 -0.69 -10.28 -8.80
N HIS A 99 0.53 -10.29 -8.28
CA HIS A 99 0.81 -10.16 -6.84
C HIS A 99 1.33 -8.78 -6.44
N ALA A 100 1.54 -7.88 -7.42
CA ALA A 100 1.78 -6.47 -7.15
C ALA A 100 0.55 -5.81 -6.54
N HIS A 101 0.81 -4.86 -5.65
CA HIS A 101 -0.18 -3.97 -5.05
C HIS A 101 -0.29 -2.68 -5.88
N PRO A 102 -1.37 -1.89 -5.72
CA PRO A 102 -2.56 -2.15 -4.90
C PRO A 102 -3.48 -3.27 -5.42
N PHE A 103 -4.19 -3.96 -4.51
CA PHE A 103 -5.28 -4.87 -4.83
C PHE A 103 -6.62 -4.10 -4.91
N ARG A 104 -7.60 -4.65 -5.64
CA ARG A 104 -8.91 -4.04 -5.88
C ARG A 104 -10.06 -4.97 -5.47
N TYR A 105 -11.05 -4.41 -4.77
CA TYR A 105 -12.36 -5.03 -4.53
C TYR A 105 -13.44 -3.96 -4.67
N GLY A 106 -14.29 -4.06 -5.71
CA GLY A 106 -15.21 -2.98 -6.05
C GLY A 106 -14.45 -1.68 -6.31
N ASN A 107 -14.79 -0.61 -5.58
CA ASN A 107 -14.11 0.69 -5.66
C ASN A 107 -13.01 0.89 -4.59
N VAL A 108 -12.63 -0.18 -3.87
CA VAL A 108 -11.65 -0.12 -2.78
C VAL A 108 -10.29 -0.58 -3.26
N ALA A 109 -9.26 0.26 -3.04
CA ALA A 109 -7.86 -0.06 -3.27
C ALA A 109 -7.16 -0.44 -1.96
N PHE A 110 -6.25 -1.40 -1.97
CA PHE A 110 -5.52 -1.86 -0.78
C PHE A 110 -4.05 -2.20 -1.04
N ALA A 111 -3.15 -1.59 -0.28
CA ALA A 111 -1.70 -1.81 -0.32
C ALA A 111 -1.18 -2.17 1.08
N HIS A 112 -0.22 -3.11 1.14
CA HIS A 112 0.29 -3.65 2.40
C HIS A 112 1.81 -3.86 2.33
N ASN A 113 2.51 -3.37 3.35
CA ASN A 113 3.92 -3.64 3.59
C ASN A 113 4.08 -4.44 4.88
N GLY A 114 4.31 -5.75 4.70
CA GLY A 114 4.34 -6.72 5.77
C GLY A 114 4.12 -8.11 5.22
N THR A 115 3.99 -9.07 6.13
CA THR A 115 3.66 -10.45 5.78
C THR A 115 2.83 -11.04 6.91
N VAL A 116 1.68 -11.61 6.57
CA VAL A 116 0.90 -12.45 7.49
C VAL A 116 1.27 -13.91 7.18
N TYR A 117 2.05 -14.55 8.04
CA TYR A 117 2.60 -15.88 7.74
C TYR A 117 1.53 -16.96 7.73
N ASP A 118 0.62 -16.89 8.69
CA ASP A 118 -0.42 -17.89 8.92
C ASP A 118 -1.76 -17.42 8.31
N TYR A 119 -1.70 -16.64 7.20
CA TYR A 119 -2.87 -16.00 6.58
C TYR A 119 -3.99 -16.97 6.17
N LYS A 120 -3.69 -18.25 6.00
CA LYS A 120 -4.67 -19.28 5.63
C LYS A 120 -5.74 -19.47 6.70
N GLU A 121 -5.47 -19.11 7.95
CA GLU A 121 -6.45 -19.11 9.04
C GLU A 121 -7.62 -18.14 8.78
N LEU A 122 -7.44 -17.15 7.89
CA LEU A 122 -8.49 -16.22 7.50
C LEU A 122 -9.39 -16.74 6.37
N ILE A 123 -8.96 -17.77 5.62
CA ILE A 123 -9.67 -18.25 4.43
C ILE A 123 -11.07 -18.81 4.72
N PRO A 124 -11.31 -19.55 5.83
CA PRO A 124 -12.64 -20.14 6.09
C PRO A 124 -13.80 -19.14 6.09
N ASP A 125 -13.53 -17.88 6.42
CA ASP A 125 -14.54 -16.82 6.46
C ASP A 125 -14.61 -15.99 5.15
N ILE A 126 -13.91 -16.41 4.10
CA ILE A 126 -13.94 -15.76 2.78
C ILE A 126 -14.73 -16.67 1.84
N THR A 127 -15.65 -16.09 1.06
CA THR A 127 -16.35 -16.83 0.01
C THR A 127 -15.34 -17.47 -0.96
N PRO A 128 -15.29 -18.81 -1.09
CA PRO A 128 -14.20 -19.49 -1.79
C PRO A 128 -14.02 -19.11 -3.27
N SER A 129 -15.10 -18.69 -3.95
CA SER A 129 -15.07 -18.28 -5.36
C SER A 129 -14.36 -16.94 -5.60
N VAL A 130 -14.09 -16.17 -4.54
CA VAL A 130 -13.49 -14.84 -4.64
C VAL A 130 -11.96 -14.92 -4.70
N LEU A 131 -11.35 -15.90 -4.04
CA LEU A 131 -9.90 -16.07 -4.03
C LEU A 131 -9.42 -16.94 -5.18
N ARG A 132 -8.37 -16.49 -5.87
CA ARG A 132 -7.66 -17.35 -6.81
C ARG A 132 -6.80 -18.36 -6.05
N LYS A 133 -6.49 -19.48 -6.69
CA LYS A 133 -5.69 -20.58 -6.11
C LYS A 133 -4.30 -20.15 -5.67
N ASP A 134 -3.75 -19.09 -6.28
CA ASP A 134 -2.43 -18.52 -6.02
C ASP A 134 -2.47 -17.35 -5.03
N ALA A 135 -3.60 -17.09 -4.37
CA ALA A 135 -3.72 -15.98 -3.43
C ALA A 135 -2.72 -16.10 -2.28
N LEU A 136 -2.09 -14.97 -1.96
CA LEU A 136 -1.11 -14.83 -0.89
C LEU A 136 -1.68 -13.98 0.24
N ASP A 137 -0.89 -13.84 1.29
CA ASP A 137 -1.24 -13.19 2.55
C ASP A 137 -1.96 -11.85 2.42
N THR A 138 -1.47 -10.93 1.58
CA THR A 138 -2.13 -9.63 1.41
C THR A 138 -3.52 -9.78 0.80
N GLU A 139 -3.66 -10.57 -0.25
CA GLU A 139 -4.93 -10.71 -0.96
C GLU A 139 -5.97 -11.39 -0.06
N VAL A 140 -5.55 -12.41 0.70
CA VAL A 140 -6.40 -13.04 1.70
C VAL A 140 -6.79 -12.06 2.81
N PHE A 141 -5.84 -11.27 3.33
CA PHE A 141 -6.13 -10.20 4.29
C PHE A 141 -7.17 -9.22 3.71
N PHE A 142 -6.95 -8.73 2.50
CA PHE A 142 -7.85 -7.77 1.87
C PHE A 142 -9.26 -8.32 1.67
N HIS A 143 -9.39 -9.54 1.14
CA HIS A 143 -10.71 -10.16 0.93
C HIS A 143 -11.42 -10.54 2.24
N HIS A 144 -10.69 -10.92 3.29
CA HIS A 144 -11.28 -11.12 4.60
C HIS A 144 -11.87 -9.81 5.15
N PHE A 145 -11.13 -8.72 5.03
CA PHE A 145 -11.61 -7.40 5.42
C PHE A 145 -12.82 -6.94 4.59
N MET A 146 -12.84 -7.25 3.28
CA MET A 146 -13.94 -6.87 2.37
C MET A 146 -15.13 -7.84 2.38
N ARG A 147 -15.09 -8.94 3.15
CA ARG A 147 -16.13 -9.98 3.13
C ARG A 147 -17.53 -9.46 3.50
N ASN A 148 -17.57 -8.43 4.35
CA ASN A 148 -18.77 -7.75 4.78
C ASN A 148 -18.62 -6.27 4.45
N PRO A 149 -19.15 -5.79 3.32
CA PRO A 149 -19.12 -4.37 2.97
C PRO A 149 -19.98 -3.59 3.98
N SER A 150 -19.35 -3.20 5.09
CA SER A 150 -19.92 -2.29 6.07
C SER A 150 -19.79 -0.85 5.54
N PRO A 151 -20.75 0.05 5.81
CA PRO A 151 -20.55 1.49 5.59
C PRO A 151 -19.35 2.06 6.39
N GLU A 152 -18.81 1.27 7.33
CA GLU A 152 -17.69 1.65 8.19
C GLU A 152 -16.43 0.85 7.84
N LEU A 153 -15.89 1.09 6.64
CA LEU A 153 -14.70 0.42 6.10
C LEU A 153 -13.55 0.31 7.12
N GLY A 154 -13.26 1.40 7.84
CA GLY A 154 -12.22 1.42 8.86
C GLY A 154 -12.46 0.42 10.02
N LYS A 155 -13.71 0.21 10.44
CA LYS A 155 -14.02 -0.77 11.50
C LYS A 155 -13.85 -2.20 11.01
N ALA A 156 -14.26 -2.49 9.78
CA ALA A 156 -14.05 -3.81 9.17
C ALA A 156 -12.55 -4.15 9.04
N PHE A 157 -11.74 -3.15 8.68
CA PHE A 157 -10.29 -3.28 8.64
C PHE A 157 -9.70 -3.57 10.03
N LEU A 158 -10.04 -2.76 11.04
CA LEU A 158 -9.54 -2.94 12.41
C LEU A 158 -9.97 -4.28 13.03
N HIS A 159 -11.18 -4.76 12.72
CA HIS A 159 -11.64 -6.08 13.14
C HIS A 159 -10.76 -7.19 12.54
N THR A 160 -10.44 -7.10 11.25
CA THR A 160 -9.55 -8.06 10.58
C THR A 160 -8.12 -7.98 11.13
N VAL A 161 -7.61 -6.79 11.42
CA VAL A 161 -6.33 -6.60 12.11
C VAL A 161 -6.34 -7.29 13.47
N SER A 162 -7.39 -7.12 14.27
CA SER A 162 -7.52 -7.77 15.57
C SER A 162 -7.46 -9.30 15.45
N LEU A 163 -8.14 -9.86 14.45
CA LEU A 163 -8.11 -11.30 14.18
C LEU A 163 -6.70 -11.76 13.78
N ILE A 164 -6.04 -11.07 12.85
CA ILE A 164 -4.66 -11.36 12.46
C ILE A 164 -3.72 -11.35 13.67
N LYS A 165 -3.84 -10.35 14.55
CA LYS A 165 -3.02 -10.26 15.76
C LYS A 165 -3.25 -11.41 16.74
N SER A 166 -4.46 -11.99 16.75
CA SER A 166 -4.82 -13.10 17.64
C SER A 166 -4.51 -14.48 17.06
N LEU A 167 -4.59 -14.66 15.74
CA LEU A 167 -4.53 -15.96 15.09
C LEU A 167 -3.21 -16.20 14.34
N CYS A 168 -2.54 -15.14 13.91
CA CYS A 168 -1.45 -15.25 12.96
C CYS A 168 -0.16 -14.67 13.51
N ARG A 169 0.97 -15.31 13.18
CA ARG A 169 2.25 -14.62 13.20
C ARG A 169 2.29 -13.70 11.98
N TYR A 170 2.72 -12.47 12.21
CA TYR A 170 2.93 -11.48 11.17
C TYR A 170 4.24 -10.76 11.40
N SER A 171 4.73 -10.08 10.37
CA SER A 171 5.93 -9.26 10.44
C SER A 171 5.60 -7.77 10.63
N ALA A 172 4.66 -7.27 9.83
CA ALA A 172 4.00 -5.99 9.98
C ALA A 172 2.63 -5.99 9.29
N LEU A 173 1.84 -4.96 9.57
CA LEU A 173 0.54 -4.69 8.98
C LEU A 173 0.47 -3.24 8.51
N ASN A 174 1.56 -2.68 7.98
CA ASN A 174 1.53 -1.32 7.45
C ASN A 174 0.65 -1.31 6.20
N CYS A 175 -0.50 -0.64 6.25
CA CYS A 175 -1.50 -0.67 5.18
C CYS A 175 -1.88 0.73 4.75
N LEU A 176 -2.12 0.90 3.44
CA LEU A 176 -2.85 2.02 2.87
C LEU A 176 -4.05 1.48 2.12
N PHE A 177 -5.22 2.09 2.31
CA PHE A 177 -6.40 1.76 1.54
C PHE A 177 -7.32 2.95 1.35
N SER A 178 -8.18 2.88 0.34
CA SER A 178 -9.09 3.97 0.02
C SER A 178 -10.36 3.44 -0.64
N ASP A 179 -11.46 4.15 -0.46
CA ASP A 179 -12.73 3.98 -1.17
C ASP A 179 -12.95 5.09 -2.23
N GLY A 180 -11.95 5.95 -2.44
CA GLY A 180 -12.01 7.11 -3.33
C GLY A 180 -12.46 8.40 -2.66
N LEU A 181 -12.99 8.32 -1.44
CA LEU A 181 -13.40 9.47 -0.65
C LEU A 181 -12.41 9.77 0.47
N LYS A 182 -11.86 8.72 1.09
CA LYS A 182 -10.92 8.80 2.21
C LYS A 182 -9.67 7.98 1.94
N LEU A 183 -8.54 8.42 2.49
CA LEU A 183 -7.34 7.61 2.61
C LEU A 183 -7.24 7.10 4.04
N PHE A 184 -7.04 5.80 4.17
CA PHE A 184 -6.81 5.14 5.44
C PHE A 184 -5.36 4.67 5.50
N ALA A 185 -4.71 4.90 6.64
CA ALA A 185 -3.36 4.43 6.91
C ALA A 185 -3.30 3.74 8.27
N TYR A 186 -2.65 2.59 8.32
CA TYR A 186 -2.41 1.85 9.55
C TYR A 186 -0.95 1.46 9.65
N ARG A 187 -0.35 1.62 10.83
CA ARG A 187 1.02 1.19 11.10
C ARG A 187 1.05 0.21 12.27
N ASP A 188 1.52 -1.00 12.04
CA ASP A 188 1.78 -1.99 13.09
C ASP A 188 2.89 -2.96 12.67
N TYR A 189 3.65 -3.46 13.64
CA TYR A 189 4.79 -4.35 13.43
C TYR A 189 5.08 -5.24 14.64
N SER A 190 5.54 -6.45 14.39
CA SER A 190 6.01 -7.38 15.41
C SER A 190 7.53 -7.38 15.56
N ARG A 191 8.24 -6.86 14.55
CA ARG A 191 9.71 -6.81 14.47
C ARG A 191 10.17 -5.65 13.58
N GLU A 192 11.46 -5.35 13.57
CA GLU A 192 12.08 -4.37 12.66
C GLU A 192 11.37 -2.99 12.60
N PRO A 193 11.13 -2.31 13.75
CA PRO A 193 10.39 -1.04 13.81
C PRO A 193 10.90 0.04 12.85
N ALA A 194 12.22 0.09 12.65
CA ALA A 194 12.88 1.05 11.76
C ALA A 194 12.59 0.76 10.28
N TYR A 195 12.47 -0.52 9.91
CA TYR A 195 12.12 -0.92 8.55
C TYR A 195 10.65 -0.68 8.25
N TYR A 196 9.77 -1.04 9.18
CA TYR A 196 8.32 -0.84 9.08
C TYR A 196 7.91 0.54 9.60
N SER A 197 8.66 1.56 9.23
CA SER A 197 8.24 2.94 9.40
C SER A 197 7.07 3.26 8.46
N LEU A 198 6.21 4.17 8.92
CA LEU A 198 5.19 4.82 8.13
C LEU A 198 5.09 6.24 8.66
N PHE A 199 5.36 7.21 7.81
CA PHE A 199 5.36 8.63 8.14
C PHE A 199 4.12 9.28 7.56
N LYS A 200 3.60 10.28 8.26
CA LYS A 200 2.54 11.17 7.80
C LYS A 200 3.06 12.60 7.67
N ALA A 201 2.55 13.34 6.73
CA ALA A 201 2.80 14.76 6.58
C ALA A 201 1.57 15.46 6.00
N PHE A 202 1.47 16.77 6.22
CA PHE A 202 0.39 17.60 5.70
C PHE A 202 0.98 18.84 5.04
N SER A 203 0.49 19.18 3.84
CA SER A 203 0.84 20.42 3.14
C SER A 203 -0.37 20.93 2.37
N GLY A 204 -0.80 22.16 2.67
CA GLY A 204 -2.05 22.69 2.13
C GLY A 204 -3.24 21.81 2.52
N ASN A 205 -4.00 21.35 1.53
CA ASN A 205 -5.10 20.41 1.70
C ASN A 205 -4.71 18.94 1.48
N SER A 206 -3.43 18.65 1.22
CA SER A 206 -2.95 17.29 0.95
C SER A 206 -2.31 16.67 2.20
N CYS A 207 -2.66 15.42 2.43
CA CYS A 207 -1.96 14.51 3.36
C CYS A 207 -1.12 13.51 2.57
N PHE A 208 0.10 13.29 3.02
CA PHE A 208 1.04 12.33 2.48
C PHE A 208 1.31 11.25 3.52
N ILE A 209 1.26 9.99 3.11
CA ILE A 209 1.68 8.85 3.91
C ILE A 209 2.78 8.13 3.17
N SER A 210 3.95 7.91 3.76
CA SER A 210 5.03 7.18 3.09
C SER A 210 5.84 6.29 4.02
N SER A 211 6.35 5.17 3.52
CA SER A 211 7.22 4.29 4.30
C SER A 211 8.53 4.97 4.74
N GLN A 212 8.97 6.01 4.03
CA GLN A 212 10.17 6.79 4.36
C GLN A 212 9.92 8.27 4.05
N THR A 213 10.66 9.17 4.69
CA THR A 213 10.63 10.59 4.35
C THR A 213 11.10 10.79 2.91
N LEU A 214 10.38 11.58 2.12
CA LEU A 214 10.65 11.75 0.69
C LEU A 214 11.43 13.03 0.37
N ASP A 215 11.57 13.94 1.33
CA ASP A 215 12.37 15.16 1.21
C ASP A 215 12.74 15.66 2.62
N LYS A 216 13.44 16.80 2.68
CA LYS A 216 13.85 17.45 3.95
C LYS A 216 13.01 18.67 4.32
N ILE A 217 12.08 19.09 3.46
CA ILE A 217 11.34 20.36 3.60
C ILE A 217 9.96 20.09 4.20
N THR A 218 9.35 18.97 3.84
CA THR A 218 8.09 18.47 4.37
C THR A 218 8.29 18.01 5.82
N CYS A 219 7.40 18.43 6.71
CA CYS A 219 7.40 18.02 8.11
C CYS A 219 6.82 16.61 8.25
N TRP A 220 7.66 15.58 8.10
CA TRP A 220 7.26 14.19 8.25
C TRP A 220 7.26 13.77 9.73
N GLU A 221 6.13 13.26 10.20
CA GLU A 221 5.96 12.67 11.53
C GLU A 221 5.87 11.14 11.41
N LEU A 222 6.65 10.41 12.21
CA LEU A 222 6.53 8.95 12.28
C LEU A 222 5.21 8.58 12.97
N MET A 223 4.34 7.84 12.28
CA MET A 223 3.13 7.28 12.89
C MET A 223 3.52 6.33 14.02
N LYS A 224 2.77 6.35 15.13
CA LYS A 224 2.96 5.45 16.27
C LYS A 224 2.61 4.01 15.88
N LYS A 225 3.10 3.06 16.67
CA LYS A 225 2.67 1.67 16.55
C LYS A 225 1.17 1.59 16.87
N GLU A 226 0.42 0.84 16.07
CA GLU A 226 -1.05 0.71 16.10
C GLU A 226 -1.81 2.03 15.81
N GLU A 227 -1.13 3.04 15.25
CA GLU A 227 -1.82 4.24 14.81
C GLU A 227 -2.67 3.95 13.56
N PHE A 228 -3.95 4.29 13.66
CA PHE A 228 -4.91 4.26 12.57
C PHE A 228 -5.35 5.67 12.24
N LEU A 229 -5.02 6.11 11.03
CA LEU A 229 -5.32 7.44 10.51
C LEU A 229 -6.35 7.34 9.39
N VAL A 230 -7.34 8.23 9.44
CA VAL A 230 -8.35 8.42 8.39
C VAL A 230 -8.28 9.87 7.96
N VAL A 231 -8.08 10.11 6.66
CA VAL A 231 -7.94 11.43 6.06
C VAL A 231 -8.90 11.59 4.90
#